data_AF-A0AAW5ZPU7-F1
#
_entry.id   AF-A0AAW5ZPU7-F1
#
_cell.length_a   1.000
_cell.length_b   1.000
_cell.length_c   1.000
_cell.angle_alpha   90.00
_cell.angle_beta   90.00
_cell.angle_gamma   90.00
#
_symmetry.space_group_name_H-M   'P 1'
#
loop_
_entity.id
_entity.type
_entity.pdbx_description
1 polymer ?
#
loop_
_entity_poly.entity_id
_entity_poly.type
_entity_poly.pdbx_seq_one_letter_code
_entity_poly.pdbx_strand_id
1 'polypeptide(L)'
;MQVVFRTPFFQPIKGEDRETNPGVYGKALARWLIDALAARGVTAHDVIPEDFGWVVMVSREPCLLWFGCGNVDGSMDTWTIFPVAEPSVLQRLFHRVDIDAEAGRLEAHLRALVPGIPQVAEVVWR
;
A
#
# COMPACT_ATOMS: atom_id res chain seq x y z
N MET A 1 -10.91 3.86 0.09
CA MET A 1 -10.92 2.85 1.16
C MET A 1 -9.50 2.76 1.72
N GLN A 2 -9.32 2.63 3.03
CA GLN A 2 -8.05 2.36 3.70
C GLN A 2 -8.28 1.27 4.75
N VAL A 3 -7.25 0.52 5.08
CA VAL A 3 -7.28 -0.46 6.18
C VAL A 3 -6.23 -0.11 7.20
N VAL A 4 -6.67 0.06 8.45
CA VAL A 4 -5.80 0.26 9.61
C VAL A 4 -5.82 -1.01 10.43
N PHE A 5 -4.67 -1.44 10.91
CA PHE A 5 -4.56 -2.64 11.74
C PHE A 5 -3.35 -2.55 12.67
N ARG A 6 -3.36 -3.36 13.72
CA ARG A 6 -2.27 -3.47 14.68
C ARG A 6 -1.56 -4.80 14.54
N THR A 7 -0.23 -4.80 14.51
CA THR A 7 0.61 -6.01 14.56
C THR A 7 2.05 -5.68 14.95
N PRO A 8 2.72 -6.52 15.78
CA PRO A 8 4.16 -6.42 16.02
C PRO A 8 5.02 -7.00 14.89
N PHE A 9 4.42 -7.64 13.88
CA PHE A 9 5.13 -8.39 12.83
C PHE A 9 6.03 -7.50 11.98
N PHE A 10 5.61 -6.26 11.74
CA PHE A 10 6.42 -5.26 11.07
C PHE A 10 7.17 -4.43 12.10
N GLN A 11 8.40 -4.07 11.78
CA GLN A 11 9.24 -3.22 12.60
C GLN A 11 9.84 -2.14 11.69
N PRO A 12 9.91 -0.87 12.14
CA PRO A 12 10.62 0.15 11.40
C PRO A 12 12.06 -0.23 11.09
N ILE A 13 12.45 -0.01 9.84
CA ILE A 13 13.81 -0.22 9.37
C ILE A 13 14.63 1.02 9.74
N LYS A 14 15.76 0.81 10.43
CA LYS A 14 16.63 1.89 10.91
C LYS A 14 16.97 2.87 9.79
N GLY A 15 16.54 4.13 9.94
CA GLY A 15 16.83 5.24 9.03
C GLY A 15 15.93 5.32 7.79
N GLU A 16 14.88 4.49 7.67
CA GLU A 16 13.91 4.61 6.57
C GLU A 16 13.20 5.96 6.55
N ASP A 17 13.02 6.57 7.73
CA ASP A 17 12.38 7.86 7.97
C ASP A 17 13.18 9.06 7.47
N ARG A 18 14.42 8.83 7.01
CA ARG A 18 15.23 9.81 6.28
C ARG A 18 14.84 9.93 4.82
N GLU A 19 14.21 8.89 4.27
CA GLU A 19 13.73 8.86 2.88
C GLU A 19 12.28 9.35 2.78
N THR A 20 11.51 9.22 3.86
CA THR A 20 10.11 9.66 3.98
C THR A 20 10.04 10.97 4.79
N ASN A 21 9.61 10.90 6.05
CA ASN A 21 9.59 11.98 7.03
C ASN A 21 9.91 11.41 8.42
N PRO A 22 10.43 12.21 9.38
CA PRO A 22 10.69 11.73 10.73
C PRO A 22 9.46 11.07 11.37
N GLY A 23 9.62 9.84 11.86
CA GLY A 23 8.53 9.07 12.46
C GLY A 23 7.52 8.45 11.48
N VAL A 24 7.75 8.58 10.16
CA VAL A 24 6.94 8.00 9.11
C VAL A 24 7.62 6.75 8.57
N TYR A 25 7.04 5.59 8.88
CA TYR A 25 7.58 4.26 8.58
C TYR A 25 6.65 3.49 7.66
N GLY A 26 7.14 2.43 7.05
CA GLY A 26 6.29 1.55 6.23
C GLY A 26 7.05 0.61 5.29
N LYS A 27 8.38 0.69 5.24
CA LYS A 27 9.21 -0.06 4.28
C LYS A 27 9.09 -1.56 4.47
N ALA A 28 9.05 -2.04 5.73
CA ALA A 28 8.85 -3.45 6.03
C ALA A 28 7.48 -3.95 5.55
N LEU A 29 6.42 -3.14 5.76
CA LEU A 29 5.07 -3.43 5.29
C LEU A 29 4.99 -3.43 3.75
N ALA A 30 5.58 -2.44 3.09
CA ALA A 30 5.61 -2.32 1.64
C ALA A 30 6.36 -3.50 0.99
N ARG A 31 7.49 -3.92 1.56
CA ARG A 31 8.26 -5.10 1.11
C ARG A 31 7.47 -6.39 1.29
N TRP A 32 6.79 -6.55 2.41
CA TRP A 32 5.91 -7.69 2.57
C TRP A 32 4.75 -7.67 1.56
N LEU A 33 4.15 -6.51 1.32
CA LEU A 33 3.00 -6.38 0.42
C LEU A 33 3.37 -6.73 -1.03
N ILE A 34 4.54 -6.28 -1.53
CA ILE A 34 5.00 -6.65 -2.87
C ILE A 34 5.17 -8.17 -3.02
N ASP A 35 5.77 -8.84 -2.03
CA ASP A 35 5.93 -10.31 -2.05
C ASP A 35 4.57 -11.03 -1.96
N ALA A 36 3.67 -10.53 -1.11
CA ALA A 36 2.33 -11.08 -0.92
C ALA A 36 1.44 -10.91 -2.16
N LEU A 37 1.59 -9.79 -2.88
CA LEU A 37 0.95 -9.54 -4.18
C LEU A 37 1.51 -10.46 -5.27
N ALA A 38 2.83 -10.62 -5.33
CA ALA A 38 3.49 -11.52 -6.29
C ALA A 38 3.01 -12.97 -6.13
N ALA A 39 2.86 -13.45 -4.89
CA ALA A 39 2.30 -14.77 -4.60
C ALA A 39 0.85 -14.95 -5.08
N ARG A 40 0.13 -13.84 -5.35
CA ARG A 40 -1.24 -13.81 -5.90
C ARG A 40 -1.27 -13.52 -7.41
N GLY A 41 -0.11 -13.54 -8.07
CA GLY A 41 0.01 -13.25 -9.50
C GLY A 41 -0.09 -11.77 -9.87
N VAL A 42 -0.01 -10.86 -8.88
CA VAL A 42 0.01 -9.41 -9.12
C VAL A 42 1.47 -8.95 -9.16
N THR A 43 1.88 -8.38 -10.29
CA THR A 43 3.22 -7.79 -10.40
C THR A 43 3.17 -6.36 -9.87
N ALA A 44 4.01 -6.05 -8.89
CA ALA A 44 4.34 -4.69 -8.52
C ALA A 44 5.82 -4.43 -8.85
N HIS A 45 6.12 -3.20 -9.23
CA HIS A 45 7.37 -2.84 -9.91
C HIS A 45 8.38 -2.19 -8.97
N ASP A 46 7.91 -1.34 -8.06
CA ASP A 46 8.77 -0.48 -7.24
C ASP A 46 8.23 -0.34 -5.82
N VAL A 47 9.14 -0.11 -4.87
CA VAL A 47 8.85 0.34 -3.49
C VAL A 47 9.52 1.70 -3.31
N ILE A 48 8.71 2.76 -3.28
CA ILE A 48 9.16 4.16 -3.41
C ILE A 48 8.86 4.90 -2.10
N PRO A 49 9.79 5.66 -1.53
CA PRO A 49 9.51 6.49 -0.36
C PRO A 49 8.68 7.73 -0.74
N GLU A 50 7.73 8.09 0.10
CA GLU A 50 6.90 9.30 0.03
C GLU A 50 6.80 9.95 1.42
N ASP A 51 6.31 11.19 1.47
CA ASP A 51 6.18 11.96 2.71
C ASP A 51 5.23 11.32 3.75
N PHE A 52 4.33 10.45 3.31
CA PHE A 52 3.37 9.69 4.13
C PHE A 52 3.75 8.22 4.39
N GLY A 53 4.87 7.73 3.83
CA GLY A 53 5.27 6.33 3.99
C GLY A 53 5.90 5.76 2.73
N TRP A 54 5.52 4.54 2.37
CA TRP A 54 6.10 3.80 1.26
C TRP A 54 5.04 3.37 0.26
N VAL A 55 5.27 3.64 -1.01
CA VAL A 55 4.38 3.28 -2.12
C VAL A 55 4.83 1.97 -2.74
N VAL A 56 3.91 1.01 -2.86
CA VAL A 56 4.06 -0.18 -3.71
C VAL A 56 3.38 0.11 -5.05
N MET A 57 4.18 0.34 -6.09
CA MET A 57 3.68 0.67 -7.42
C MET A 57 3.26 -0.60 -8.17
N VAL A 58 1.97 -0.72 -8.49
CA VAL A 58 1.41 -1.89 -9.21
C VAL A 58 1.39 -1.64 -10.72
N SER A 59 0.93 -0.48 -11.15
CA SER A 59 0.93 -0.12 -12.57
C SER A 59 1.01 1.38 -12.78
N ARG A 60 1.62 1.79 -13.90
CA ARG A 60 1.57 3.18 -14.38
C ARG A 60 0.64 3.35 -15.59
N GLU A 61 0.30 2.25 -16.26
CA GLU A 61 -0.55 2.23 -17.45
C GLU A 61 -1.50 1.01 -17.45
N PRO A 62 -2.73 1.14 -17.95
CA PRO A 62 -3.29 2.34 -18.55
C PRO A 62 -3.61 3.42 -17.49
N CYS A 63 -3.75 3.08 -16.22
CA CYS A 63 -3.94 3.99 -15.07
C CYS A 63 -2.85 3.78 -14.02
N LEU A 64 -2.70 4.76 -13.12
CA LEU A 64 -1.81 4.64 -11.95
C LEU A 64 -2.50 3.77 -10.90
N LEU A 65 -1.88 2.65 -10.54
CA LEU A 65 -2.34 1.72 -9.52
C LEU A 65 -1.24 1.52 -8.50
N TRP A 66 -1.51 1.80 -7.24
CA TRP A 66 -0.52 1.67 -6.19
C TRP A 66 -1.14 1.50 -4.81
N PHE A 67 -0.33 1.07 -3.84
CA PHE A 67 -0.69 0.99 -2.44
C PHE A 67 0.22 1.88 -1.61
N GLY A 68 -0.35 2.78 -0.82
CA GLY A 68 0.39 3.49 0.23
C GLY A 68 0.47 2.62 1.48
N CYS A 69 1.66 2.46 2.04
CA CYS A 69 1.95 1.70 3.25
C CYS A 69 2.60 2.64 4.28
N GLY A 70 1.96 2.81 5.44
CA GLY A 70 2.42 3.75 6.47
C GLY A 70 2.16 3.25 7.88
N ASN A 71 2.77 3.88 8.87
CA ASN A 71 2.33 3.80 10.26
C ASN A 71 1.32 4.92 10.58
N VAL A 72 0.52 4.72 11.62
CA VAL A 72 -0.46 5.73 12.07
C VAL A 72 0.15 6.56 13.20
N ASP A 73 0.20 7.89 13.02
CA ASP A 73 0.58 8.88 14.04
C ASP A 73 1.89 8.56 14.79
N GLY A 74 2.92 8.09 14.08
CA GLY A 74 4.21 7.75 14.67
C GLY A 74 4.23 6.40 15.42
N SER A 75 3.15 5.61 15.34
CA SER A 75 3.07 4.29 15.96
C SER A 75 4.14 3.32 15.42
N MET A 76 4.53 2.38 16.27
CA MET A 76 5.51 1.33 15.96
C MET A 76 4.83 -0.03 15.70
N ASP A 77 3.52 -0.14 15.93
CA ASP A 77 2.75 -1.37 15.76
C ASP A 77 1.38 -1.18 15.09
N THR A 78 0.96 0.08 14.84
CA THR A 78 -0.27 0.41 14.12
C THR A 78 0.07 0.87 12.71
N TRP A 79 -0.48 0.17 11.73
CA TRP A 79 -0.16 0.31 10.32
C TRP A 79 -1.40 0.63 9.51
N THR A 80 -1.20 1.29 8.37
CA THR A 80 -2.24 1.57 7.38
C THR A 80 -1.79 1.15 6.00
N ILE A 81 -2.74 0.61 5.22
CA ILE A 81 -2.60 0.45 3.77
C ILE A 81 -3.78 1.11 3.09
N PHE A 82 -3.53 1.93 2.07
CA PHE A 82 -4.59 2.49 1.23
C PHE A 82 -4.28 2.22 -0.25
N PRO A 83 -5.17 1.54 -1.00
CA PRO A 83 -5.07 1.41 -2.43
C PRO A 83 -5.50 2.71 -3.12
N VAL A 84 -4.81 3.04 -4.21
CA VAL A 84 -5.12 4.18 -5.05
C VAL A 84 -5.16 3.74 -6.50
N ALA A 85 -6.23 4.13 -7.18
CA ALA A 85 -6.37 4.06 -8.62
C ALA A 85 -6.65 5.47 -9.16
N GLU A 86 -5.81 5.94 -10.07
CA GLU A 86 -5.92 7.28 -10.64
C GLU A 86 -5.74 7.26 -12.16
N PRO A 87 -6.46 8.10 -12.91
CA PRO A 87 -6.22 8.23 -14.33
C PRO A 87 -4.77 8.61 -14.64
N SER A 88 -4.14 7.90 -15.57
CA SER A 88 -2.83 8.31 -16.07
C SER A 88 -2.94 9.61 -16.89
N VAL A 89 -1.81 10.31 -17.08
CA VAL A 89 -1.76 11.52 -17.90
C VAL A 89 -2.25 11.25 -19.34
N LEU A 90 -1.97 10.06 -19.89
CA LEU A 90 -2.42 9.66 -21.23
C LEU A 90 -3.93 9.37 -21.29
N GLN A 91 -4.51 8.80 -20.23
CA GLN A 91 -5.96 8.56 -20.13
C GLN A 91 -6.79 9.83 -20.04
N ARG A 92 -6.25 10.89 -19.42
CA ARG A 92 -6.92 12.21 -19.42
C ARG A 92 -7.19 12.72 -20.83
N LEU A 93 -6.53 12.16 -21.85
CA LEU A 93 -6.63 12.62 -23.23
C LEU A 93 -7.38 11.65 -24.18
N PHE A 94 -7.29 10.32 -24.04
CA PHE A 94 -7.81 9.43 -25.11
C PHE A 94 -8.42 8.06 -24.73
N HIS A 95 -8.50 7.64 -23.46
CA HIS A 95 -9.11 6.33 -23.13
C HIS A 95 -9.80 6.33 -21.75
N ARG A 96 -11.03 5.80 -21.67
CA ARG A 96 -11.77 5.56 -20.42
C ARG A 96 -11.45 4.17 -19.87
N VAL A 97 -10.63 4.11 -18.82
CA VAL A 97 -10.59 2.95 -17.92
C VAL A 97 -11.54 3.21 -16.76
N ASP A 98 -12.21 2.16 -16.33
CA ASP A 98 -13.06 2.17 -15.15
C ASP A 98 -12.20 2.16 -13.89
N ILE A 99 -11.87 3.36 -13.39
CA ILE A 99 -11.03 3.56 -12.21
C ILE A 99 -11.64 2.94 -10.96
N ASP A 100 -12.97 2.96 -10.84
CA ASP A 100 -13.66 2.40 -9.69
C ASP A 100 -13.52 0.87 -9.67
N ALA A 101 -13.61 0.23 -10.85
CA ALA A 101 -13.33 -1.20 -10.97
C ALA A 101 -11.87 -1.54 -10.60
N GLU A 102 -10.89 -0.73 -11.00
CA GLU A 102 -9.48 -0.92 -10.62
C GLU A 102 -9.25 -0.76 -9.12
N ALA A 103 -9.82 0.30 -8.52
CA ALA A 103 -9.76 0.53 -7.08
C ALA A 103 -10.34 -0.66 -6.31
N GLY A 104 -11.49 -1.19 -6.76
CA GLY A 104 -12.12 -2.38 -6.20
C GLY A 104 -11.24 -3.63 -6.30
N ARG A 105 -10.47 -3.79 -7.38
CA ARG A 105 -9.49 -4.89 -7.51
C ARG A 105 -8.36 -4.77 -6.51
N LEU A 106 -7.77 -3.58 -6.34
CA LEU A 106 -6.73 -3.35 -5.35
C LEU A 106 -7.24 -3.63 -3.92
N GLU A 107 -8.44 -3.13 -3.59
CA GLU A 107 -9.09 -3.42 -2.30
C GLU A 107 -9.28 -4.93 -2.07
N ALA A 108 -9.72 -5.68 -3.09
CA ALA A 108 -9.90 -7.12 -2.98
C ALA A 108 -8.60 -7.87 -2.64
N HIS A 109 -7.45 -7.41 -3.13
CA HIS A 109 -6.17 -7.98 -2.71
C HIS A 109 -5.89 -7.73 -1.22
N LEU A 110 -6.15 -6.51 -0.71
CA LEU A 110 -5.95 -6.22 0.71
C LEU A 110 -6.89 -7.04 1.59
N ARG A 111 -8.16 -7.18 1.23
CA ARG A 111 -9.13 -8.00 1.98
C ARG A 111 -8.70 -9.45 2.10
N ALA A 112 -8.04 -9.99 1.09
CA ALA A 112 -7.51 -11.35 1.11
C ALA A 112 -6.19 -11.46 1.91
N LEU A 113 -5.36 -10.42 1.91
CA LEU A 113 -4.01 -10.46 2.48
C LEU A 113 -3.95 -10.07 3.96
N VAL A 114 -4.63 -9.00 4.37
CA VAL A 114 -4.53 -8.45 5.74
C VAL A 114 -4.88 -9.47 6.83
N PRO A 115 -5.93 -10.31 6.70
CA PRO A 115 -6.23 -11.32 7.73
C PRO A 115 -5.13 -12.38 7.91
N GLY A 116 -4.26 -12.56 6.92
CA GLY A 116 -3.14 -13.51 6.97
C GLY A 116 -1.88 -12.94 7.63
N ILE A 117 -1.87 -11.65 8.00
CA ILE A 117 -0.72 -11.03 8.67
C ILE A 117 -0.55 -11.64 10.08
N PRO A 118 0.66 -12.09 10.45
CA PRO A 118 0.89 -12.65 11.78
C PRO A 118 0.50 -11.69 12.90
N GLN A 119 -0.24 -12.20 13.89
CA GLN A 119 -0.68 -11.44 15.07
C GLN A 119 -1.44 -10.15 14.73
N VAL A 120 -2.13 -10.12 13.58
CA VAL A 120 -2.97 -8.97 13.22
C VAL A 120 -4.16 -8.85 14.16
N ALA A 121 -4.42 -7.63 14.60
CA ALA A 121 -5.53 -7.28 15.48
C ALA A 121 -6.09 -5.91 15.07
N GLU A 122 -7.26 -5.56 15.64
CA GLU A 122 -7.87 -4.23 15.49
C GLU A 122 -7.99 -3.77 14.03
N VAL A 123 -8.35 -4.70 13.14
CA VAL A 123 -8.50 -4.40 11.71
C VAL A 123 -9.75 -3.54 11.48
N VAL A 124 -9.55 -2.32 11.00
CA VAL A 124 -10.60 -1.35 10.68
C VAL A 124 -10.50 -0.94 9.21
N TRP A 125 -11.58 -1.14 8.47
CA TRP A 125 -11.74 -0.71 7.08
C TRP A 125 -12.49 0.63 7.04
N ARG A 126 -11.97 1.64 6.34
CA ARG A 126 -12.54 3.00 6.26
C ARG A 126 -12.65 3.50 4.82
#